data_AF-A0AA38ECH7-F1
#
_entry.id   AF-A0AA38ECH7-F1
#
_cell.length_a   1.000
_cell.length_b   1.000
_cell.length_c   1.000
_cell.angle_alpha   90.00
_cell.angle_beta   90.00
_cell.angle_gamma   90.00
#
_symmetry.space_group_name_H-M   'P 1'
#
loop_
_entity.id
_entity.type
_entity.pdbx_description
1 polymer ?
#
loop_
_entity_poly.entity_id
_entity_poly.type
_entity_poly.pdbx_seq_one_letter_code
_entity_poly.pdbx_strand_id
1 'polypeptide(L)'
;WENGGPTELHNLVLLCPYHHRAHHRGDITITGPAHQLTVVDSDGDPLTSRSLARPPNHPPPDVPPCRGPIGERAQWKWYHPFEPKAPPDN
;
A
#
# COMPACT_ATOMS: atom_id res chain seq x y z
N TRP A 1 -2.99 -25.58 5.76
CA TRP A 1 -1.83 -25.50 6.67
C TRP A 1 -0.74 -26.38 6.10
N GLU A 2 0.40 -25.82 5.70
CA GLU A 2 1.51 -26.60 5.12
C GLU A 2 2.07 -27.65 6.09
N ASN A 3 1.95 -27.38 7.40
CA ASN A 3 2.45 -28.26 8.47
C ASN A 3 1.35 -29.06 9.19
N GLY A 4 0.13 -29.14 8.64
CA GLY A 4 -0.96 -29.93 9.24
C GLY A 4 -1.49 -29.42 10.59
N GLY A 5 -1.29 -28.15 10.91
CA GLY A 5 -1.82 -27.53 12.13
C GLY A 5 -3.35 -27.50 12.19
N PRO A 6 -3.94 -27.47 13.39
CA PRO A 6 -5.39 -27.45 13.57
C PRO A 6 -5.99 -26.11 13.11
N THR A 7 -7.18 -26.18 12.51
CA THR A 7 -7.94 -24.98 12.11
C THR A 7 -8.72 -24.43 13.31
N GLU A 8 -8.00 -23.82 14.24
CA GLU A 8 -8.59 -23.15 15.40
C GLU A 8 -8.72 -21.66 15.14
N LEU A 9 -9.86 -21.07 15.52
CA LEU A 9 -10.11 -19.63 15.36
C LEU A 9 -9.01 -18.76 15.99
N HIS A 10 -8.37 -19.22 17.08
CA HIS A 10 -7.29 -18.48 17.74
C HIS A 10 -6.01 -18.37 16.88
N ASN A 11 -5.88 -19.24 15.87
CA ASN A 11 -4.75 -19.33 14.93
C ASN A 11 -5.07 -18.67 13.58
N LEU A 12 -6.24 -18.05 13.43
CA LEU A 12 -6.68 -17.41 12.20
C LEU A 12 -6.75 -15.90 12.37
N VAL A 13 -6.26 -15.19 11.36
CA VAL A 13 -6.36 -13.73 11.26
C VAL A 13 -6.89 -13.33 9.90
N LEU A 14 -7.71 -12.28 9.87
CA LEU A 14 -8.22 -11.71 8.63
C LEU A 14 -7.27 -10.60 8.16
N LEU A 15 -6.83 -10.69 6.90
CA LEU A 15 -5.99 -9.68 6.27
C LEU A 15 -6.72 -9.08 5.07
N CYS A 16 -6.54 -7.79 4.83
CA CYS A 16 -6.99 -7.18 3.58
C CYS A 16 -6.15 -7.70 2.39
N PRO A 17 -6.62 -7.58 1.13
CA PRO A 17 -5.91 -8.11 -0.03
C PRO A 17 -4.47 -7.61 -0.18
N TYR A 18 -4.20 -6.38 0.29
CA TYR A 18 -2.85 -5.81 0.30
C TYR A 18 -1.93 -6.54 1.29
N HIS A 19 -2.30 -6.59 2.57
CA HIS A 19 -1.47 -7.23 3.61
C HIS A 19 -1.38 -8.75 3.42
N HIS A 20 -2.41 -9.38 2.84
CA HIS A 20 -2.34 -10.78 2.48
C HIS A 20 -1.23 -11.03 1.44
N ARG A 21 -1.14 -10.18 0.40
CA ARG A 21 -0.04 -10.25 -0.58
C ARG A 21 1.32 -9.93 0.04
N ALA A 22 1.40 -8.94 0.92
CA ALA A 22 2.64 -8.59 1.63
C ALA A 22 3.18 -9.77 2.44
N HIS A 23 2.30 -10.47 3.17
CA HIS A 23 2.66 -11.68 3.90
C HIS A 23 3.18 -12.78 2.96
N HIS A 24 2.47 -13.05 1.85
CA HIS A 24 2.91 -14.05 0.86
C HIS A 24 4.24 -13.69 0.18
N ARG A 25 4.60 -12.41 0.12
CA ARG A 25 5.89 -11.95 -0.42
C ARG A 25 7.03 -11.97 0.59
N GLY A 26 6.73 -12.09 1.88
CA GLY A 26 7.71 -11.91 2.96
C GLY A 26 8.01 -10.45 3.30
N ASP A 27 7.21 -9.50 2.79
CA ASP A 27 7.34 -8.07 3.14
C ASP A 27 6.96 -7.82 4.61
N ILE A 28 6.11 -8.69 5.18
CA ILE A 28 5.74 -8.70 6.59
C ILE A 28 5.73 -10.13 7.14
N THR A 29 6.11 -10.28 8.41
CA THR A 29 5.97 -11.53 9.17
C THR A 29 4.98 -11.35 10.32
N ILE A 30 4.02 -12.27 10.44
CA ILE A 30 2.98 -12.25 11.48
C ILE A 30 3.20 -13.43 12.42
N THR A 31 3.32 -13.16 13.72
CA THR A 31 3.54 -14.19 14.76
C THR A 31 2.62 -13.97 15.97
N GLY A 32 2.47 -15.02 16.78
CA GLY A 32 1.65 -15.00 17.99
C GLY A 32 0.19 -15.38 17.75
N PRO A 33 -0.61 -15.50 18.84
CA PRO A 33 -2.04 -15.79 18.74
C PRO A 33 -2.81 -14.56 18.24
N ALA A 34 -4.00 -14.76 17.68
CA ALA A 34 -4.81 -13.69 17.08
C ALA A 34 -5.09 -12.47 17.99
N HIS A 35 -5.09 -12.65 19.32
CA HIS A 35 -5.31 -11.59 20.31
C HIS A 35 -4.02 -10.87 20.77
N GLN A 36 -2.85 -11.35 20.35
CA GLN A 36 -1.54 -10.79 20.72
C GLN A 36 -0.57 -10.91 19.54
N LEU A 37 -0.99 -10.40 18.38
CA LEU A 37 -0.19 -10.44 17.17
C LEU A 37 1.04 -9.54 17.27
N THR A 38 2.16 -10.06 16.80
CA THR A 38 3.34 -9.27 16.47
C THR A 38 3.52 -9.27 14.96
N VAL A 39 3.61 -8.08 14.38
CA VAL A 39 3.87 -7.90 12.95
C VAL A 39 5.21 -7.18 12.81
N VAL A 40 6.12 -7.75 12.05
CA VAL A 40 7.42 -7.14 11.70
C VAL A 40 7.53 -6.97 10.19
N ASP A 41 8.32 -6.01 9.74
CA ASP A 41 8.68 -5.87 8.31
C ASP A 41 9.76 -6.89 7.90
N SER A 42 10.24 -6.76 6.66
CA SER A 42 11.30 -7.61 6.10
C SER A 42 12.66 -7.47 6.80
N ASP A 43 12.90 -6.34 7.47
CA ASP A 43 14.14 -6.09 8.22
C ASP A 43 14.03 -6.57 9.68
N GLY A 44 12.84 -7.01 10.10
CA GLY A 44 12.55 -7.51 11.45
C GLY A 44 12.08 -6.42 12.42
N ASP A 45 11.84 -5.20 11.93
CA ASP A 45 11.39 -4.09 12.77
C ASP A 45 9.89 -4.19 13.07
N PRO A 46 9.46 -4.02 14.33
CA PRO A 46 8.04 -4.08 14.69
C PRO A 46 7.22 -2.99 14.01
N LEU A 47 6.21 -3.41 13.24
CA LEU A 47 5.21 -2.53 12.67
C LEU A 47 4.14 -2.20 13.71
N THR A 48 3.90 -0.91 13.91
CA THR A 48 2.82 -0.43 14.77
C THR A 48 1.73 0.19 13.91
N SER A 49 0.52 0.33 14.47
CA SER A 49 -0.59 1.07 13.83
C SER A 49 -0.34 2.58 13.72
N ARG A 50 0.82 3.07 14.17
CA ARG A 50 1.19 4.48 14.10
C ARG A 50 1.61 4.83 12.67
N SER A 51 1.27 6.04 12.25
CA SER A 51 1.78 6.59 11.01
C SER A 51 3.31 6.62 11.00
N LEU A 52 3.92 6.22 9.88
CA LEU A 52 5.33 6.46 9.60
C LEU A 52 5.60 7.95 9.32
N ALA A 53 4.58 8.73 8.99
CA ALA A 53 4.71 10.15 8.77
C ALA A 53 5.17 10.82 10.08
N ARG A 54 6.35 11.42 10.03
CA ARG A 54 6.89 12.23 11.11
C ARG A 54 6.59 13.69 10.80
N PRO A 55 6.03 14.47 11.75
CA PRO A 55 5.93 15.91 11.58
C PRO A 55 7.31 16.50 11.25
N PRO A 56 7.41 17.47 10.33
CA PRO A 56 8.66 18.16 10.08
C PRO A 56 9.17 18.83 11.37
N ASN A 57 10.46 18.65 11.70
CA ASN A 57 11.11 19.30 12.85
C ASN A 57 11.69 20.68 12.51
N HIS A 58 11.44 21.17 11.30
CA HIS A 58 11.98 22.41 10.76
C HIS A 58 10.87 23.23 10.10
N PRO A 59 11.02 24.56 10.01
CA PRO A 59 10.08 25.38 9.25
C PRO A 59 9.97 24.87 7.81
N PRO A 60 8.81 25.07 7.15
CA PRO A 60 8.68 24.80 5.72
C PRO A 60 9.81 25.49 4.94
N PRO A 61 10.29 24.88 3.84
CA PRO A 61 11.30 25.54 3.01
C PRO A 61 10.75 26.87 2.50
N ASP A 62 11.62 27.90 2.45
CA ASP A 62 11.30 29.22 1.90
C ASP A 62 11.27 29.14 0.36
N VAL A 63 10.21 28.53 -0.17
CA VAL A 63 9.97 28.38 -1.60
C VAL A 63 8.65 29.07 -1.98
N PRO A 64 8.58 29.73 -3.16
CA PRO A 64 7.33 30.29 -3.65
C PRO A 64 6.24 29.21 -3.74
N PRO A 65 4.95 29.57 -3.51
CA PRO A 65 3.85 28.64 -3.73
C PRO A 65 3.91 28.01 -5.12
N CYS A 66 3.53 26.73 -5.21
CA CYS A 66 3.36 26.08 -6.50
C CYS A 66 2.41 26.93 -7.35
N ARG A 67 2.88 27.44 -8.50
CA ARG A 67 2.13 28.39 -9.35
C ARG A 67 0.80 27.84 -9.88
N GLY A 68 0.55 26.54 -9.72
CA GLY A 68 -0.56 25.84 -10.35
C GLY A 68 -0.32 25.63 -11.84
N PRO A 69 -1.15 24.83 -12.51
CA PRO A 69 -1.08 24.66 -13.95
C PRO A 69 -1.37 26.00 -14.65
N ILE A 70 -0.50 26.41 -15.57
CA ILE A 70 -0.61 27.67 -16.32
C ILE A 70 -1.63 27.62 -17.48
N GLY A 71 -2.36 26.51 -17.62
CA GLY A 71 -3.29 26.28 -18.73
C GLY A 71 -2.61 26.18 -20.09
N GLU A 72 -1.31 25.89 -20.13
CA GLU A 72 -0.57 25.69 -21.38
C GLU A 72 -1.10 24.50 -22.18
N ARG A 73 -0.86 24.54 -23.50
CA ARG A 73 -1.36 23.50 -24.40
C ARG A 73 -0.63 22.19 -24.12
N ALA A 74 -1.39 21.12 -23.86
CA ALA A 74 -0.83 19.80 -23.64
C ALA A 74 0.09 19.37 -24.79
N GLN A 75 1.31 18.94 -24.46
CA GLN A 75 2.24 18.33 -25.40
C GLN A 75 1.93 16.83 -25.52
N TRP A 76 1.16 16.46 -26.52
CA TRP A 76 0.72 15.08 -26.77
C TRP A 76 1.82 14.12 -27.24
N LYS A 77 3.08 14.55 -27.33
CA LYS A 77 4.20 13.75 -27.85
C LYS A 77 4.36 12.40 -27.13
N TRP A 78 3.97 12.32 -25.86
CA TRP A 78 4.13 11.14 -25.02
C TRP A 78 2.81 10.52 -24.56
N TYR A 79 1.67 11.00 -25.05
CA TYR A 79 0.36 10.51 -24.64
C TYR A 79 -0.58 10.39 -25.85
N HIS A 80 -1.03 9.16 -26.11
CA HIS A 80 -2.08 8.88 -27.08
C HIS A 80 -3.40 8.81 -26.32
N PRO A 81 -4.37 9.71 -26.59
CA PRO A 81 -5.69 9.63 -25.99
C PRO A 81 -6.35 8.29 -26.29
N PHE A 82 -7.08 7.75 -25.32
CA PHE A 82 -7.90 6.57 -25.53
C PHE A 82 -9.04 6.91 -26.50
N GLU A 83 -9.14 6.15 -27.59
CA GLU A 83 -10.29 6.17 -28.50
C GLU A 83 -11.20 4.98 -28.19
N PRO A 84 -12.45 5.20 -27.75
CA PRO A 84 -13.37 4.10 -27.51
C PRO A 84 -13.68 3.34 -28.80
N LYS A 85 -13.62 2.01 -28.75
CA LYS A 85 -14.07 1.17 -29.85
C LYS A 85 -15.60 1.27 -30.01
N ALA A 86 -16.09 1.29 -31.25
CA ALA A 86 -17.52 1.19 -31.53
C ALA A 86 -18.12 -0.08 -30.87
N PRO A 87 -19.39 -0.03 -30.41
CA PRO A 87 -20.08 -1.22 -29.95
C PRO A 87 -20.12 -2.29 -31.06
N PRO A 88 -20.11 -3.59 -30.73
CA PRO A 88 -20.30 -4.65 -31.72
C PRO A 88 -21.72 -4.56 -32.33
N ASP A 89 -21.84 -4.96 -33.60
CA ASP A 89 -23.14 -5.10 -34.27
C ASP A 89 -23.95 -6.24 -33.64
N ASN A 90 -25.29 -6.08 -33.63
CA ASN A 90 -26.25 -7.02 -33.03
C ASN A 90 -26.58 -8.20 -33.96
#